data_AF-A0A0F9MPQ7-F1
#
_entry.id   AF-A0A0F9MPQ7-F1
#
_cell.length_a   1.000
_cell.length_b   1.000
_cell.length_c   1.000
_cell.angle_alpha   90.00
_cell.angle_beta   90.00
_cell.angle_gamma   90.00
#
_symmetry.space_group_name_H-M   'P 1'
#
loop_
_entity.id
_entity.type
_entity.pdbx_description
1 polymer ?
#
loop_
_entity_poly.entity_id
_entity_poly.type
_entity_poly.pdbx_seq_one_letter_code
_entity_poly.pdbx_strand_id
1 'polypeptide(L)'
;CTAVSDSTNSVPQTQGDAKSFPRKNHTPAAAITGSNVLNGAQVTAILDLIVRVAEGQLSIESAVALMSVAFGIGEETAREIIGTPKPPPDSDEAVDLDKAMVNAIRALQKARLVKQEDDAEDEERANVLARAARDAVDPQEIEDEMRPVLAATVLAFGDDVLTQSELSTVFDPTDPAVAEYLLNGYRTELQAVSDTTKDTIERVIRDGVLQGLTLGAIVEAVRSVFARARESRSATIGRSGTVQSANFGTVAGFTQAGIPLKDWVSERDGVVRDTHVSLDLQDPIPASQDFVSTSGASGPHPGALGTSAEDANCRCVVMPAGYVDGEARTLFDTEEKREDAWKTFETMREPFEQLAIDGLDAAFKRQESAVVAALKGVT
;
A
#
# COMPACT_ATOMS: atom_id res chain seq x y z
N CYS A 1 43.87 44.58 -13.84
CA CYS A 1 43.69 45.39 -12.61
C CYS A 1 42.47 44.83 -11.88
N THR A 2 42.68 43.82 -11.01
CA THR A 2 42.63 43.91 -9.52
C THR A 2 41.20 44.14 -9.01
N ALA A 3 40.58 43.34 -8.13
CA ALA A 3 40.94 42.19 -7.27
C ALA A 3 39.61 41.45 -6.91
N VAL A 4 39.51 40.11 -6.89
CA VAL A 4 39.74 39.13 -5.78
C VAL A 4 39.08 39.49 -4.44
N SER A 5 38.09 38.67 -4.02
CA SER A 5 38.12 37.97 -2.72
C SER A 5 37.01 36.92 -2.59
N ASP A 6 37.44 35.67 -2.38
CA ASP A 6 36.69 34.54 -1.82
C ASP A 6 36.10 34.83 -0.43
N SER A 7 35.01 34.15 -0.08
CA SER A 7 34.75 33.80 1.32
C SER A 7 34.04 32.45 1.43
N THR A 8 34.82 31.42 1.69
CA THR A 8 34.37 30.15 2.24
C THR A 8 34.26 30.22 3.77
N ASN A 9 33.27 29.48 4.28
CA ASN A 9 33.30 28.68 5.51
C ASN A 9 32.90 29.30 6.87
N SER A 10 32.05 28.53 7.56
CA SER A 10 32.24 27.95 8.90
C SER A 10 31.26 28.35 10.03
N VAL A 11 30.72 27.28 10.61
CA VAL A 11 29.82 27.17 11.77
C VAL A 11 30.61 27.41 13.07
N PRO A 12 30.05 28.05 14.11
CA PRO A 12 30.75 28.21 15.38
C PRO A 12 30.70 26.92 16.22
N GLN A 13 31.87 26.37 16.52
CA GLN A 13 32.09 25.45 17.64
C GLN A 13 32.48 26.26 18.89
N THR A 14 31.89 25.92 20.04
CA THR A 14 32.39 26.35 21.35
C THR A 14 33.23 25.23 21.97
N GLN A 15 34.54 25.46 22.04
CA GLN A 15 35.48 24.72 22.87
C GLN A 15 35.55 25.35 24.26
N GLY A 16 35.56 24.52 25.30
CA GLY A 16 35.98 24.86 26.66
C GLY A 16 37.17 23.97 27.04
N ASP A 17 38.27 24.61 27.41
CA ASP A 17 39.64 24.12 27.45
C ASP A 17 39.95 22.96 28.41
N ALA A 18 40.79 22.05 27.92
CA ALA A 18 41.49 21.03 28.69
C ALA A 18 42.89 21.51 29.13
N LYS A 19 43.28 21.19 30.37
CA LYS A 19 44.68 21.19 30.83
C LYS A 19 45.09 19.77 31.23
N SER A 20 46.18 19.29 30.61
CA SER A 20 46.88 18.00 30.76
C SER A 20 47.75 17.91 32.03
N PHE A 21 47.98 16.75 32.68
CA PHE A 21 49.00 15.68 32.45
C PHE A 21 48.96 14.68 33.66
N PRO A 22 49.63 13.50 33.71
CA PRO A 22 50.35 12.73 32.69
C PRO A 22 49.88 11.25 32.55
N ARG A 23 50.26 10.62 31.42
CA ARG A 23 50.01 9.21 31.09
C ARG A 23 50.94 8.25 31.85
N LYS A 24 50.41 7.12 32.31
CA LYS A 24 51.14 5.85 32.41
C LYS A 24 50.48 4.83 31.50
N ASN A 25 51.31 4.20 30.68
CA ASN A 25 50.93 3.17 29.71
C ASN A 25 50.44 1.91 30.44
N HIS A 26 49.21 1.48 30.12
CA HIS A 26 48.86 0.07 30.11
C HIS A 26 48.23 -0.25 28.75
N THR A 27 48.75 -1.30 28.12
CA THR A 27 48.28 -1.91 26.88
C THR A 27 46.77 -2.14 26.92
N PRO A 28 45.99 -1.82 25.88
CA PRO A 28 44.56 -2.04 25.91
C PRO A 28 44.27 -3.54 25.82
N ALA A 29 43.68 -4.09 26.88
CA ALA A 29 42.92 -5.33 26.77
C ALA A 29 41.71 -5.06 25.85
N ALA A 30 41.45 -6.03 24.98
CA ALA A 30 40.54 -5.93 23.86
C ALA A 30 39.17 -5.35 24.22
N ALA A 31 38.71 -4.40 23.41
CA ALA A 31 37.35 -3.90 23.43
C ALA A 31 36.36 -5.02 23.09
N ILE A 32 35.46 -5.36 24.00
CA ILE A 32 34.31 -6.22 23.72
C ILE A 32 33.27 -5.35 23.00
N THR A 33 33.24 -5.46 21.67
CA THR A 33 32.18 -4.93 20.82
C THR A 33 31.15 -6.03 20.58
N GLY A 34 29.94 -5.89 21.12
CA GLY A 34 28.82 -6.81 20.87
C GLY A 34 27.62 -6.53 21.78
N SER A 35 26.44 -6.44 21.18
CA SER A 35 25.16 -6.03 21.77
C SER A 35 24.62 -6.97 22.86
N ASN A 36 25.09 -6.84 24.10
CA ASN A 36 24.44 -7.41 25.29
C ASN A 36 24.56 -6.42 26.47
N VAL A 37 23.99 -5.21 26.30
CA VAL A 37 23.77 -4.33 27.45
C VAL A 37 22.66 -4.97 28.28
N LEU A 38 23.07 -5.72 29.32
CA LEU A 38 22.15 -6.33 30.27
C LEU A 38 21.27 -5.24 30.88
N ASN A 39 19.95 -5.43 30.85
CA ASN A 39 19.03 -4.48 31.48
C ASN A 39 19.07 -4.60 33.01
N GLY A 40 18.54 -3.60 33.71
CA GLY A 40 18.58 -3.56 35.18
C GLY A 40 17.95 -4.78 35.87
N ALA A 41 16.96 -5.41 35.25
CA ALA A 41 16.35 -6.64 35.77
C ALA A 41 17.26 -7.86 35.57
N GLN A 42 17.94 -7.97 34.42
CA GLN A 42 18.92 -9.03 34.15
C GLN A 42 20.13 -8.92 35.09
N VAL A 43 20.65 -7.71 35.34
CA VAL A 43 21.74 -7.49 36.29
C VAL A 43 21.32 -7.90 37.71
N THR A 44 20.11 -7.54 38.13
CA THR A 44 19.58 -7.92 39.44
C THR A 44 19.43 -9.44 39.59
N ALA A 45 18.92 -10.11 38.55
CA ALA A 45 18.77 -11.57 38.54
C ALA A 45 20.12 -12.30 38.54
N ILE A 46 21.14 -11.77 37.84
CA ILE A 46 22.49 -12.33 37.86
C ILE A 46 23.13 -12.16 39.23
N LEU A 47 22.97 -10.99 39.88
CA LEU A 47 23.44 -10.77 41.24
C LEU A 47 22.78 -11.73 42.25
N ASP A 48 21.47 -11.98 42.11
CA ASP A 48 20.76 -12.97 42.94
C ASP A 48 21.32 -14.39 42.75
N LEU A 49 21.63 -14.79 41.52
CA LEU A 49 22.28 -16.08 41.24
C LEU A 49 23.66 -16.18 41.88
N ILE A 50 24.47 -15.12 41.80
CA ILE A 50 25.79 -15.07 42.44
C ILE A 50 25.67 -15.20 43.96
N VAL A 51 24.70 -14.50 44.58
CA VAL A 51 24.44 -14.58 46.02
C VAL A 51 24.04 -15.99 46.44
N ARG A 52 23.12 -16.65 45.70
CA ARG A 52 22.69 -18.03 46.00
C ARG A 52 23.83 -19.05 45.85
N VAL A 53 24.69 -18.87 44.85
CA VAL A 53 25.91 -19.69 44.70
C VAL A 53 26.87 -19.45 45.86
N ALA A 54 27.08 -18.19 46.26
CA ALA A 54 27.94 -17.84 47.38
C ALA A 54 27.41 -18.35 48.74
N GLU A 55 26.08 -18.44 48.89
CA GLU A 55 25.41 -19.00 50.08
C GLU A 55 25.36 -20.53 50.09
N GLY A 56 25.86 -21.19 49.03
CA GLY A 56 25.84 -22.66 48.89
C GLY A 56 24.45 -23.24 48.60
N GLN A 57 23.48 -22.39 48.27
CA GLN A 57 22.11 -22.78 47.92
C GLN A 57 21.99 -23.25 46.46
N LEU A 58 23.01 -22.98 45.63
CA LEU A 58 23.03 -23.28 44.20
C LEU A 58 24.42 -23.68 43.74
N SER A 59 24.55 -24.74 42.94
CA SER A 59 25.87 -25.07 42.36
C SER A 59 26.25 -24.15 41.21
N ILE A 60 27.56 -24.06 40.94
CA ILE A 60 28.10 -23.28 39.82
C ILE A 60 27.54 -23.79 38.50
N GLU A 61 27.49 -25.12 38.30
CA GLU A 61 27.00 -25.73 37.06
C GLU A 61 25.52 -25.38 36.81
N SER A 62 24.72 -25.39 37.87
CA SER A 62 23.32 -24.96 37.88
C SER A 62 23.14 -23.48 37.52
N ALA A 63 23.94 -22.60 38.10
CA ALA A 63 23.90 -21.17 37.82
C ALA A 63 24.37 -20.82 36.40
N VAL A 64 25.41 -21.51 35.91
CA VAL A 64 25.92 -21.39 34.53
C VAL A 64 24.85 -21.82 33.52
N ALA A 65 24.16 -22.93 33.78
CA ALA A 65 23.06 -23.39 32.93
C ALA A 65 21.89 -22.39 32.90
N LEU A 66 21.54 -21.80 34.05
CA LEU A 66 20.51 -20.75 34.12
C LEU A 66 20.88 -19.50 33.33
N MET A 67 22.12 -19.02 33.46
CA MET A 67 22.57 -17.82 32.74
C MET A 67 22.60 -18.04 31.23
N SER A 68 22.96 -19.26 30.81
CA SER A 68 22.94 -19.66 29.41
C SER A 68 21.52 -19.70 28.84
N VAL A 69 20.56 -20.25 29.58
CA VAL A 69 19.19 -20.46 29.07
C VAL A 69 18.31 -19.21 29.23
N ALA A 70 18.37 -18.53 30.37
CA ALA A 70 17.51 -17.38 30.66
C ALA A 70 17.99 -16.08 30.02
N PHE A 71 19.31 -15.92 29.86
CA PHE A 71 19.92 -14.67 29.40
C PHE A 71 20.76 -14.84 28.13
N GLY A 72 20.90 -16.06 27.60
CA GLY A 72 21.71 -16.32 26.40
C GLY A 72 23.21 -16.07 26.61
N ILE A 73 23.68 -16.11 27.85
CA ILE A 73 25.09 -15.84 28.19
C ILE A 73 25.90 -17.10 27.90
N GLY A 74 26.98 -16.99 27.12
CA GLY A 74 27.86 -18.11 26.82
C GLY A 74 28.46 -18.72 28.09
N GLU A 75 28.69 -20.03 28.10
CA GLU A 75 29.13 -20.79 29.27
C GLU A 75 30.42 -20.22 29.90
N GLU A 76 31.39 -19.83 29.07
CA GLU A 76 32.66 -19.21 29.48
C GLU A 76 32.43 -17.88 30.22
N THR A 77 31.62 -16.99 29.64
CA THR A 77 31.25 -15.72 30.24
C THR A 77 30.45 -15.90 31.54
N ALA A 78 29.56 -16.89 31.60
CA ALA A 78 28.79 -17.18 32.81
C ALA A 78 29.70 -17.66 33.96
N ARG A 79 30.70 -18.51 33.68
CA ARG A 79 31.69 -18.96 34.66
C ARG A 79 32.58 -17.81 35.15
N GLU A 80 32.97 -16.90 34.26
CA GLU A 80 33.71 -15.68 34.63
C GLU A 80 32.91 -14.77 35.56
N ILE A 81 31.60 -14.62 35.32
CA ILE A 81 30.72 -13.76 36.13
C ILE A 81 30.50 -14.34 37.54
N ILE A 82 30.34 -15.67 37.67
CA ILE A 82 30.07 -16.32 38.95
C ILE A 82 31.33 -16.41 39.83
N GLY A 83 32.50 -16.62 39.21
CA GLY A 83 33.77 -16.79 39.93
C GLY A 83 33.84 -18.10 40.72
N THR A 84 34.84 -18.21 41.60
CA THR A 84 35.09 -19.42 42.42
C THR A 84 34.79 -19.18 43.91
N PRO A 85 33.77 -19.83 44.52
CA PRO A 85 33.60 -19.80 45.97
C PRO A 85 33.47 -21.17 46.66
N LYS A 86 33.45 -21.09 48.00
CA LYS A 86 33.64 -22.13 49.05
C LYS A 86 32.62 -23.30 48.97
N PRO A 87 32.99 -24.53 49.39
CA PRO A 87 32.10 -25.70 49.30
C PRO A 87 30.90 -25.60 50.24
N PRO A 88 29.74 -26.15 49.87
CA PRO A 88 28.48 -26.03 50.63
C PRO A 88 28.50 -26.86 51.93
N PRO A 89 27.66 -26.51 52.93
CA PRO A 89 27.36 -27.38 54.05
C PRO A 89 26.35 -28.46 53.65
N ASP A 90 26.68 -29.72 53.97
CA ASP A 90 25.97 -31.00 53.78
C ASP A 90 25.23 -31.26 52.45
N SER A 91 25.70 -32.30 51.75
CA SER A 91 25.62 -32.54 50.31
C SER A 91 24.31 -33.09 49.75
N ASP A 92 23.26 -33.24 50.55
CA ASP A 92 22.05 -33.96 50.09
C ASP A 92 20.92 -33.03 49.63
N GLU A 93 20.75 -31.85 50.23
CA GLU A 93 19.72 -30.87 49.82
C GLU A 93 20.12 -30.08 48.54
N ALA A 94 21.40 -29.74 48.40
CA ALA A 94 21.91 -29.02 47.22
C ALA A 94 21.83 -29.86 45.94
N VAL A 95 22.04 -31.18 46.04
CA VAL A 95 21.96 -32.11 44.90
C VAL A 95 20.52 -32.28 44.41
N ASP A 96 19.53 -32.24 45.32
CA ASP A 96 18.12 -32.36 44.94
C ASP A 96 17.59 -31.05 44.31
N LEU A 97 18.06 -29.90 44.80
CA LEU A 97 17.79 -28.58 44.20
C LEU A 97 18.39 -28.45 42.79
N ASP A 98 19.61 -28.91 42.59
CA ASP A 98 20.27 -28.93 41.27
C ASP A 98 19.50 -29.80 40.27
N LYS A 99 19.06 -30.99 40.71
CA LYS A 99 18.32 -31.92 39.86
C LYS A 99 16.92 -31.38 39.52
N ALA A 100 16.22 -30.80 40.49
CA ALA A 100 14.94 -30.13 40.27
C ALA A 100 15.08 -28.98 39.26
N MET A 101 16.17 -28.21 39.34
CA MET A 101 16.40 -27.08 38.46
C MET A 101 16.82 -27.48 37.04
N VAL A 102 17.68 -28.49 36.89
CA VAL A 102 18.00 -29.06 35.56
C VAL A 102 16.74 -29.58 34.87
N ASN A 103 15.83 -30.19 35.62
CA ASN A 103 14.54 -30.62 35.07
C ASN A 103 13.64 -29.44 34.68
N ALA A 104 13.62 -28.36 35.47
CA ALA A 104 12.89 -27.14 35.11
C ALA A 104 13.46 -26.47 33.85
N ILE A 105 14.78 -26.40 33.71
CA ILE A 105 15.45 -25.86 32.50
C ILE A 105 15.10 -26.70 31.27
N ARG A 106 15.16 -28.03 31.36
CA ARG A 106 14.76 -28.92 30.25
C ARG A 106 13.28 -28.73 29.88
N ALA A 107 12.41 -28.56 30.87
CA ALA A 107 10.99 -28.28 30.62
C ALA A 107 10.79 -26.96 29.89
N LEU A 108 11.51 -25.89 30.27
CA LEU A 108 11.49 -24.59 29.60
C LEU A 108 12.06 -24.66 28.17
N GLN A 109 13.18 -25.36 27.96
CA GLN A 109 13.74 -25.59 26.63
C GLN A 109 12.78 -26.36 25.73
N LYS A 110 12.15 -27.42 26.25
CA LYS A 110 11.13 -28.17 25.52
C LYS A 110 9.94 -27.30 25.17
N ALA A 111 9.44 -26.48 26.11
CA ALA A 111 8.34 -25.56 25.86
C ALA A 111 8.71 -24.49 24.81
N ARG A 112 9.95 -24.01 24.81
CA ARG A 112 10.47 -23.08 23.80
C ARG A 112 10.56 -23.72 22.41
N LEU A 113 11.05 -24.95 22.32
CA LEU A 113 11.12 -25.70 21.06
C LEU A 113 9.73 -25.99 20.51
N VAL A 114 8.81 -26.45 21.35
CA VAL A 114 7.39 -26.65 20.97
C VAL A 114 6.80 -25.36 20.44
N LYS A 115 6.99 -24.22 21.14
CA LYS A 115 6.52 -22.93 20.65
C LYS A 115 7.14 -22.53 19.29
N GLN A 116 8.43 -22.81 19.08
CA GLN A 116 9.09 -22.53 17.80
C GLN A 116 8.59 -23.43 16.66
N GLU A 117 8.29 -24.69 16.96
CA GLU A 117 7.68 -25.63 16.02
C GLU A 117 6.25 -25.19 15.68
N ASP A 118 5.44 -24.84 16.70
CA ASP A 118 4.09 -24.30 16.53
C ASP A 118 4.10 -23.02 15.67
N ASP A 119 5.00 -22.06 15.96
CA ASP A 119 5.15 -20.82 15.19
C ASP A 119 5.57 -21.09 13.73
N ALA A 120 6.38 -22.12 13.47
CA ALA A 120 6.81 -22.49 12.12
C ALA A 120 5.71 -23.22 11.33
N GLU A 121 4.94 -24.10 11.98
CA GLU A 121 3.78 -24.75 11.38
C GLU A 121 2.68 -23.74 11.02
N ASP A 122 2.42 -22.77 11.91
CA ASP A 122 1.46 -21.69 11.64
C ASP A 122 1.94 -20.79 10.48
N GLU A 123 3.23 -20.47 10.40
CA GLU A 123 3.77 -19.71 9.27
C GLU A 123 3.66 -20.50 7.95
N GLU A 124 3.99 -21.79 7.93
CA GLU A 124 3.81 -22.64 6.74
C GLU A 124 2.34 -22.71 6.32
N ARG A 125 1.44 -22.94 7.28
CA ARG A 125 -0.01 -22.95 7.05
C ARG A 125 -0.54 -21.63 6.53
N ALA A 126 -0.07 -20.50 7.07
CA ALA A 126 -0.38 -19.16 6.60
C ALA A 126 0.04 -18.97 5.14
N ASN A 127 1.26 -19.39 4.79
CA ASN A 127 1.80 -19.31 3.43
C ASN A 127 0.96 -20.14 2.43
N VAL A 128 0.59 -21.37 2.78
CA VAL A 128 -0.21 -22.24 1.91
C VAL A 128 -1.60 -21.65 1.66
N LEU A 129 -2.29 -21.21 2.72
CA LEU A 129 -3.63 -20.61 2.60
C LEU A 129 -3.59 -19.28 1.82
N ALA A 130 -2.62 -18.42 2.11
CA ALA A 130 -2.46 -17.13 1.44
C ALA A 130 -2.19 -17.32 -0.06
N ARG A 131 -1.33 -18.28 -0.43
CA ARG A 131 -1.05 -18.62 -1.82
C ARG A 131 -2.30 -19.13 -2.53
N ALA A 132 -3.01 -20.08 -1.94
CA ALA A 132 -4.24 -20.65 -2.52
C ALA A 132 -5.30 -19.56 -2.76
N ALA A 133 -5.46 -18.63 -1.82
CA ALA A 133 -6.38 -17.51 -1.97
C ALA A 133 -5.92 -16.51 -3.05
N ARG A 134 -4.64 -16.16 -3.08
CA ARG A 134 -4.07 -15.23 -4.07
C ARG A 134 -4.21 -15.76 -5.49
N ASP A 135 -3.89 -17.04 -5.69
CA ASP A 135 -3.97 -17.73 -6.98
C ASP A 135 -5.43 -17.87 -7.48
N ALA A 136 -6.41 -17.87 -6.56
CA ALA A 136 -7.83 -17.93 -6.88
C ALA A 136 -8.47 -16.58 -7.26
N VAL A 137 -7.80 -15.45 -7.02
CA VAL A 137 -8.28 -14.14 -7.47
C VAL A 137 -7.88 -13.94 -8.93
N ASP A 138 -8.83 -14.15 -9.85
CA ASP A 138 -8.63 -13.96 -11.28
C ASP A 138 -8.93 -12.51 -11.72
N PRO A 139 -7.94 -11.74 -12.21
CA PRO A 139 -8.18 -10.41 -12.75
C PRO A 139 -9.06 -10.36 -14.00
N GLN A 140 -9.16 -11.46 -14.76
CA GLN A 140 -10.00 -11.51 -15.96
C GLN A 140 -11.48 -11.34 -15.62
N GLU A 141 -11.92 -11.74 -14.42
CA GLU A 141 -13.30 -11.54 -13.97
C GLU A 141 -13.72 -10.06 -13.99
N ILE A 142 -12.80 -9.15 -13.64
CA ILE A 142 -13.04 -7.70 -13.68
C ILE A 142 -12.88 -7.19 -15.12
N GLU A 143 -11.86 -7.66 -15.83
CA GLU A 143 -11.59 -7.24 -17.22
C GLU A 143 -12.78 -7.55 -18.14
N ASP A 144 -13.39 -8.73 -18.02
CA ASP A 144 -14.50 -9.17 -18.85
C ASP A 144 -15.81 -8.41 -18.58
N GLU A 145 -16.03 -7.93 -17.36
CA GLU A 145 -17.19 -7.11 -17.02
C GLU A 145 -16.98 -5.64 -17.40
N MET A 146 -15.78 -5.10 -17.16
CA MET A 146 -15.50 -3.67 -17.34
C MET A 146 -15.22 -3.31 -18.81
N ARG A 147 -14.40 -4.09 -19.50
CA ARG A 147 -13.91 -3.75 -20.86
C ARG A 147 -15.05 -3.48 -21.85
N PRO A 148 -16.14 -4.28 -21.92
CA PRO A 148 -17.25 -3.99 -22.82
C PRO A 148 -17.98 -2.69 -22.48
N VAL A 149 -18.14 -2.38 -21.18
CA VAL A 149 -18.81 -1.15 -20.73
C VAL A 149 -17.96 0.07 -21.08
N LEU A 150 -16.67 0.04 -20.76
CA LEU A 150 -15.73 1.13 -21.07
C LEU A 150 -15.63 1.37 -22.58
N ALA A 151 -15.54 0.31 -23.37
CA ALA A 151 -15.55 0.41 -24.83
C ALA A 151 -16.85 1.04 -25.34
N ALA A 152 -18.01 0.59 -24.86
CA ALA A 152 -19.29 1.18 -25.22
C ALA A 152 -19.39 2.66 -24.83
N THR A 153 -18.83 3.05 -23.68
CA THR A 153 -18.74 4.46 -23.26
C THR A 153 -17.90 5.27 -24.23
N VAL A 154 -16.69 4.82 -24.61
CA VAL A 154 -15.84 5.53 -25.60
C VAL A 154 -16.59 5.77 -26.90
N LEU A 155 -17.24 4.72 -27.43
CA LEU A 155 -17.95 4.79 -28.70
C LEU A 155 -19.15 5.73 -28.63
N ALA A 156 -19.94 5.67 -27.57
CA ALA A 156 -21.12 6.50 -27.41
C ALA A 156 -20.76 7.99 -27.32
N PHE A 157 -19.75 8.33 -26.52
CA PHE A 157 -19.33 9.73 -26.35
C PHE A 157 -18.58 10.28 -27.57
N GLY A 158 -17.84 9.44 -28.30
CA GLY A 158 -17.25 9.84 -29.58
C GLY A 158 -18.30 10.11 -30.66
N ASP A 159 -19.35 9.29 -30.73
CA ASP A 159 -20.45 9.43 -31.68
C ASP A 159 -21.36 10.63 -31.39
N ASP A 160 -21.60 10.93 -30.11
CA ASP A 160 -22.40 12.09 -29.68
C ASP A 160 -21.79 13.41 -30.19
N VAL A 161 -20.47 13.57 -30.11
CA VAL A 161 -19.76 14.74 -30.65
C VAL A 161 -20.01 14.92 -32.15
N LEU A 162 -19.92 13.83 -32.92
CA LEU A 162 -20.06 13.87 -34.38
C LEU A 162 -21.51 14.12 -34.80
N THR A 163 -22.46 13.52 -34.09
CA THR A 163 -23.90 13.75 -34.30
C THR A 163 -24.26 15.22 -34.06
N GLN A 164 -23.67 15.86 -33.05
CA GLN A 164 -23.94 17.26 -32.72
C GLN A 164 -23.24 18.27 -33.65
N SER A 165 -22.17 17.88 -34.33
CA SER A 165 -21.36 18.81 -35.15
C SER A 165 -21.88 18.98 -36.59
N GLU A 166 -23.08 18.48 -36.92
CA GLU A 166 -23.68 18.44 -38.28
C GLU A 166 -22.79 17.77 -39.35
N LEU A 167 -21.65 17.20 -38.94
CA LEU A 167 -20.76 16.42 -39.77
C LEU A 167 -21.40 15.04 -39.95
N SER A 168 -21.76 14.69 -41.19
CA SER A 168 -22.38 13.41 -41.55
C SER A 168 -21.39 12.22 -41.51
N THR A 169 -20.40 12.28 -40.61
CA THR A 169 -19.37 11.28 -40.39
C THR A 169 -19.67 10.51 -39.11
N VAL A 170 -19.64 9.18 -39.19
CA VAL A 170 -19.75 8.28 -38.05
C VAL A 170 -18.41 8.23 -37.31
N PHE A 171 -18.43 8.10 -35.98
CA PHE A 171 -17.21 7.89 -35.20
C PHE A 171 -16.43 6.68 -35.71
N ASP A 172 -15.15 6.86 -36.02
CA ASP A 172 -14.29 5.80 -36.53
C ASP A 172 -13.57 5.10 -35.37
N PRO A 173 -14.02 3.89 -34.97
CA PRO A 173 -13.34 3.11 -33.93
C PRO A 173 -12.04 2.48 -34.40
N THR A 174 -11.74 2.54 -35.71
CA THR A 174 -10.52 1.99 -36.31
C THR A 174 -9.39 3.00 -36.41
N ASP A 175 -9.66 4.26 -36.02
CA ASP A 175 -8.59 5.25 -35.80
C ASP A 175 -7.53 4.65 -34.85
N PRO A 176 -6.23 4.74 -35.18
CA PRO A 176 -5.19 4.07 -34.39
C PRO A 176 -5.18 4.45 -32.90
N ALA A 177 -5.50 5.70 -32.55
CA ALA A 177 -5.52 6.13 -31.15
C ALA A 177 -6.73 5.56 -30.42
N VAL A 178 -7.90 5.52 -31.09
CA VAL A 178 -9.11 4.92 -30.54
C VAL A 178 -8.95 3.41 -30.37
N ALA A 179 -8.46 2.72 -31.40
CA ALA A 179 -8.23 1.27 -31.36
C ALA A 179 -7.25 0.89 -30.24
N GLU A 180 -6.16 1.66 -30.06
CA GLU A 180 -5.22 1.43 -28.97
C GLU A 180 -5.87 1.60 -27.59
N TYR A 181 -6.67 2.65 -27.39
CA TYR A 181 -7.39 2.85 -26.13
C TYR A 181 -8.43 1.75 -25.88
N LEU A 182 -9.15 1.29 -26.90
CA LEU A 182 -10.11 0.19 -26.74
C LEU A 182 -9.44 -1.15 -26.38
N LEU A 183 -8.21 -1.37 -26.84
CA LEU A 183 -7.46 -2.60 -26.57
C LEU A 183 -6.72 -2.57 -25.23
N ASN A 184 -6.11 -1.43 -24.89
CA ASN A 184 -5.16 -1.31 -23.79
C ASN A 184 -5.51 -0.21 -22.77
N GLY A 185 -6.43 0.69 -23.10
CA GLY A 185 -6.90 1.75 -22.22
C GLY A 185 -7.48 1.18 -20.93
N TYR A 186 -7.09 1.76 -19.81
CA TYR A 186 -7.53 1.39 -18.46
C TYR A 186 -7.12 -0.03 -17.98
N ARG A 187 -6.37 -0.80 -18.78
CA ARG A 187 -6.00 -2.19 -18.45
C ARG A 187 -5.15 -2.28 -17.18
N THR A 188 -4.20 -1.37 -17.03
CA THR A 188 -3.29 -1.32 -15.88
C THR A 188 -4.06 -1.05 -14.58
N GLU A 189 -5.03 -0.14 -14.64
CA GLU A 189 -5.90 0.24 -13.54
C GLU A 189 -6.79 -0.95 -13.12
N LEU A 190 -7.39 -1.65 -14.09
CA LEU A 190 -8.18 -2.86 -13.81
C LEU A 190 -7.34 -3.97 -13.17
N GLN A 191 -6.08 -4.15 -13.60
CA GLN A 191 -5.16 -5.10 -12.97
C GLN A 191 -4.84 -4.71 -11.52
N ALA A 192 -4.57 -3.43 -11.26
CA ALA A 192 -4.25 -2.91 -9.94
C ALA A 192 -5.39 -3.13 -8.92
N VAL A 193 -6.65 -3.16 -9.37
CA VAL A 193 -7.81 -3.47 -8.53
C VAL A 193 -7.69 -4.89 -7.94
N SER A 194 -7.36 -5.88 -8.77
CA SER A 194 -7.19 -7.27 -8.33
C SER A 194 -5.94 -7.45 -7.48
N ASP A 195 -4.84 -6.76 -7.78
CA ASP A 195 -3.62 -6.83 -6.97
C ASP A 195 -3.85 -6.29 -5.55
N THR A 196 -4.56 -5.16 -5.42
CA THR A 196 -4.96 -4.61 -4.12
C THR A 196 -5.84 -5.58 -3.33
N THR A 197 -6.72 -6.32 -4.02
CA THR A 197 -7.57 -7.35 -3.40
C THR A 197 -6.73 -8.54 -2.92
N LYS A 198 -5.81 -9.03 -3.76
CA LYS A 198 -4.87 -10.12 -3.43
C LYS A 198 -4.05 -9.79 -2.19
N ASP A 199 -3.43 -8.61 -2.15
CA ASP A 199 -2.58 -8.19 -1.03
C ASP A 199 -3.37 -8.03 0.27
N THR A 200 -4.64 -7.61 0.17
CA THR A 200 -5.53 -7.50 1.34
C THR A 200 -5.95 -8.86 1.87
N ILE A 201 -6.29 -9.79 0.99
CA ILE A 201 -6.67 -11.16 1.36
C ILE A 201 -5.48 -11.89 1.97
N GLU A 202 -4.30 -11.79 1.35
CA GLU A 202 -3.07 -12.39 1.86
C GLU A 202 -2.76 -11.93 3.29
N ARG A 203 -2.83 -10.63 3.55
CA ARG A 203 -2.63 -10.07 4.89
C ARG A 203 -3.65 -10.61 5.90
N VAL A 204 -4.94 -10.58 5.55
CA VAL A 204 -6.02 -11.07 6.43
C VAL A 204 -5.83 -12.55 6.78
N ILE A 205 -5.40 -13.37 5.82
CA ILE A 205 -5.15 -14.80 6.05
C ILE A 205 -3.95 -15.00 6.96
N ARG A 206 -2.82 -14.35 6.67
CA ARG A 206 -1.59 -14.46 7.47
C ARG A 206 -1.82 -14.03 8.91
N ASP A 207 -2.38 -12.85 9.11
CA ASP A 207 -2.70 -12.31 10.43
C ASP A 207 -3.65 -13.25 11.18
N GLY A 208 -4.64 -13.82 10.48
CA GLY A 208 -5.60 -14.75 11.08
C GLY A 208 -4.96 -16.06 11.54
N VAL A 209 -4.08 -16.66 10.74
CA VAL A 209 -3.39 -17.90 11.13
C VAL A 209 -2.46 -17.66 12.32
N LEU A 210 -1.64 -16.60 12.27
CA LEU A 210 -0.70 -16.26 13.36
C LEU A 210 -1.41 -15.87 14.67
N GLN A 211 -2.69 -15.49 14.61
CA GLN A 211 -3.55 -15.25 15.77
C GLN A 211 -4.29 -16.51 16.25
N GLY A 212 -4.05 -17.67 15.64
CA GLY A 212 -4.72 -18.93 15.97
C GLY A 212 -6.19 -18.98 15.56
N LEU A 213 -6.61 -18.19 14.57
CA LEU A 213 -8.00 -18.21 14.10
C LEU A 213 -8.32 -19.54 13.40
N THR A 214 -9.58 -19.97 13.54
CA THR A 214 -10.09 -21.11 12.79
C THR A 214 -10.23 -20.78 11.31
N LEU A 215 -10.21 -21.79 10.44
CA LEU A 215 -10.43 -21.59 9.00
C LEU A 215 -11.77 -20.89 8.71
N GLY A 216 -12.82 -21.21 9.48
CA GLY A 216 -14.12 -20.55 9.36
C GLY A 216 -14.04 -19.05 9.61
N ALA A 217 -13.32 -18.62 10.65
CA ALA A 217 -13.12 -17.20 10.94
C ALA A 217 -12.29 -16.49 9.85
N ILE A 218 -11.27 -17.15 9.31
CA ILE A 218 -10.48 -16.63 8.18
C ILE A 218 -11.36 -16.46 6.94
N VAL A 219 -12.19 -17.44 6.62
CA VAL A 219 -13.14 -17.37 5.50
C VAL A 219 -14.10 -16.19 5.65
N GLU A 220 -14.66 -15.96 6.84
CA GLU A 220 -15.55 -14.80 7.08
C GLU A 220 -14.81 -13.46 6.99
N ALA A 221 -13.54 -13.41 7.40
CA ALA A 221 -12.71 -12.22 7.23
C ALA A 221 -12.45 -11.93 5.74
N VAL A 222 -12.18 -12.96 4.93
CA VAL A 222 -12.04 -12.84 3.46
C VAL A 222 -13.34 -12.37 2.82
N ARG A 223 -14.49 -12.94 3.20
CA ARG A 223 -15.80 -12.46 2.72
C ARG A 223 -16.02 -10.98 3.02
N SER A 224 -15.58 -10.52 4.19
CA SER A 224 -15.66 -9.11 4.57
C SER A 224 -14.80 -8.19 3.70
N VAL A 225 -13.71 -8.69 3.11
CA VAL A 225 -12.91 -7.93 2.11
C VAL A 225 -13.73 -7.72 0.84
N PHE A 226 -14.36 -8.77 0.32
CA PHE A 226 -15.19 -8.68 -0.89
C PHE A 226 -16.48 -7.89 -0.66
N ALA A 227 -17.10 -7.99 0.51
CA ALA A 227 -18.26 -7.17 0.87
C ALA A 227 -17.92 -5.67 0.81
N ARG A 228 -16.79 -5.25 1.40
CA ARG A 228 -16.32 -3.86 1.32
C ARG A 228 -15.98 -3.41 -0.09
N ALA A 229 -15.42 -4.32 -0.90
CA ALA A 229 -15.14 -4.04 -2.30
C ALA A 229 -16.43 -3.69 -3.06
N ARG A 230 -17.50 -4.47 -2.85
CA ARG A 230 -18.81 -4.22 -3.45
C ARG A 230 -19.49 -2.95 -2.93
N GLU A 231 -19.44 -2.71 -1.62
CA GLU A 231 -20.08 -1.54 -1.01
C GLU A 231 -19.49 -0.18 -1.42
N SER A 232 -18.19 -0.13 -1.76
CA SER A 232 -17.49 1.15 -1.94
C SER A 232 -16.55 1.23 -3.14
N ARG A 233 -15.79 0.15 -3.41
CA ARG A 233 -14.79 0.15 -4.48
C ARG A 233 -15.47 0.04 -5.85
N SER A 234 -16.54 -0.74 -5.98
CA SER A 234 -17.30 -0.85 -7.24
C SER A 234 -17.72 0.53 -7.77
N ALA A 235 -18.31 1.37 -6.91
CA ALA A 235 -18.70 2.74 -7.27
C ALA A 235 -17.50 3.61 -7.67
N THR A 236 -16.41 3.56 -6.91
CA THR A 236 -15.21 4.36 -7.21
C THR A 236 -14.57 3.95 -8.55
N ILE A 237 -14.44 2.64 -8.79
CA ILE A 237 -13.81 2.10 -10.01
C ILE A 237 -14.71 2.35 -11.22
N GLY A 238 -16.01 2.07 -11.09
CA GLY A 238 -17.00 2.30 -12.14
C GLY A 238 -17.06 3.77 -12.57
N ARG A 239 -17.11 4.69 -11.62
CA ARG A 239 -17.06 6.14 -11.90
C ARG A 239 -15.77 6.55 -12.59
N SER A 240 -14.63 6.21 -12.00
CA SER A 240 -13.32 6.65 -12.53
C SER A 240 -13.10 6.14 -13.95
N GLY A 241 -13.41 4.86 -14.20
CA GLY A 241 -13.25 4.27 -15.54
C GLY A 241 -14.21 4.86 -16.56
N THR A 242 -15.50 5.03 -16.21
CA THR A 242 -16.49 5.56 -17.16
C THR A 242 -16.28 7.05 -17.45
N VAL A 243 -15.89 7.87 -16.46
CA VAL A 243 -15.57 9.30 -16.68
C VAL A 243 -14.34 9.44 -17.57
N GLN A 244 -13.27 8.69 -17.29
CA GLN A 244 -12.08 8.73 -18.13
C GLN A 244 -12.40 8.29 -19.58
N SER A 245 -13.19 7.22 -19.73
CA SER A 245 -13.54 6.67 -21.05
C SER A 245 -14.49 7.58 -21.84
N ALA A 246 -15.45 8.21 -21.17
CA ALA A 246 -16.35 9.18 -21.79
C ALA A 246 -15.59 10.41 -22.27
N ASN A 247 -14.69 10.95 -21.45
CA ASN A 247 -13.86 12.08 -21.82
C ASN A 247 -12.85 11.74 -22.92
N PHE A 248 -12.26 10.54 -22.89
CA PHE A 248 -11.43 10.04 -23.99
C PHE A 248 -12.21 10.01 -25.31
N GLY A 249 -13.39 9.37 -25.31
CA GLY A 249 -14.26 9.29 -26.49
C GLY A 249 -14.62 10.69 -27.01
N THR A 250 -14.91 11.62 -26.12
CA THR A 250 -15.20 13.02 -26.46
C THR A 250 -14.02 13.71 -27.14
N VAL A 251 -12.79 13.61 -26.60
CA VAL A 251 -11.58 14.20 -27.22
C VAL A 251 -11.24 13.52 -28.56
N ALA A 252 -11.43 12.21 -28.66
CA ALA A 252 -11.27 11.50 -29.93
C ALA A 252 -12.29 12.01 -30.97
N GLY A 253 -13.54 12.21 -30.55
CA GLY A 253 -14.59 12.83 -31.36
C GLY A 253 -14.20 14.22 -31.83
N PHE A 254 -13.65 15.08 -30.94
CA PHE A 254 -13.15 16.41 -31.32
C PHE A 254 -12.07 16.31 -32.39
N THR A 255 -11.14 15.37 -32.24
CA THR A 255 -10.04 15.15 -33.19
C THR A 255 -10.58 14.74 -34.56
N GLN A 256 -11.52 13.78 -34.62
CA GLN A 256 -12.13 13.32 -35.86
C GLN A 256 -13.02 14.37 -36.52
N ALA A 257 -13.71 15.19 -35.71
CA ALA A 257 -14.54 16.31 -36.17
C ALA A 257 -13.73 17.53 -36.63
N GLY A 258 -12.41 17.57 -36.38
CA GLY A 258 -11.59 18.74 -36.64
C GLY A 258 -11.87 19.92 -35.70
N ILE A 259 -12.41 19.67 -34.51
CA ILE A 259 -12.63 20.68 -33.48
C ILE A 259 -11.25 21.09 -32.91
N PRO A 260 -10.86 22.37 -33.03
CA PRO A 260 -9.48 22.76 -32.81
C PRO A 260 -9.13 22.92 -31.33
N LEU A 261 -10.10 23.27 -30.49
CA LEU A 261 -9.89 23.59 -29.08
C LEU A 261 -10.82 22.77 -28.19
N LYS A 262 -10.38 22.58 -26.96
CA LYS A 262 -11.15 21.97 -25.88
C LYS A 262 -11.10 22.85 -24.63
N ASP A 263 -12.16 22.79 -23.87
CA ASP A 263 -12.34 23.51 -22.61
C ASP A 263 -12.59 22.51 -21.48
N TRP A 264 -12.13 22.85 -20.28
CA TRP A 264 -12.40 22.07 -19.08
C TRP A 264 -13.64 22.63 -18.40
N VAL A 265 -14.61 21.77 -18.11
CA VAL A 265 -15.78 22.15 -17.30
C VAL A 265 -15.77 21.30 -16.03
N SER A 266 -15.58 21.96 -14.89
CA SER A 266 -15.57 21.26 -13.61
C SER A 266 -16.96 20.77 -13.19
N GLU A 267 -17.02 19.88 -12.20
CA GLU A 267 -18.30 19.40 -11.67
C GLU A 267 -19.11 20.52 -11.00
N ARG A 268 -20.45 20.47 -11.13
CA ARG A 268 -21.38 21.50 -10.64
C ARG A 268 -22.28 21.03 -9.49
N ASP A 269 -21.86 19.98 -8.78
CA ASP A 269 -22.58 19.39 -7.63
C ASP A 269 -22.20 20.02 -6.27
N GLY A 270 -21.30 21.02 -6.28
CA GLY A 270 -20.79 21.69 -5.09
C GLY A 270 -19.65 20.97 -4.37
N VAL A 271 -19.16 19.84 -4.90
CA VAL A 271 -18.05 19.07 -4.33
C VAL A 271 -16.97 18.91 -5.39
N VAL A 272 -16.17 19.97 -5.55
CA VAL A 272 -15.09 20.06 -6.54
C VAL A 272 -13.73 20.34 -5.90
N ARG A 273 -12.68 19.71 -6.43
CA ARG A 273 -11.30 19.99 -6.02
C ARG A 273 -10.86 21.37 -6.50
N ASP A 274 -10.17 22.13 -5.65
CA ASP A 274 -9.62 23.44 -6.03
C ASP A 274 -8.72 23.38 -7.28
N THR A 275 -7.97 22.30 -7.45
CA THR A 275 -7.13 22.08 -8.64
C THR A 275 -7.96 21.97 -9.92
N HIS A 276 -9.15 21.40 -9.86
CA HIS A 276 -10.05 21.25 -11.01
C HIS A 276 -10.88 22.52 -11.26
N VAL A 277 -11.26 23.25 -10.20
CA VAL A 277 -11.81 24.61 -10.36
C VAL A 277 -10.80 25.49 -11.08
N SER A 278 -9.51 25.37 -10.74
CA SER A 278 -8.47 26.15 -11.40
C SER A 278 -8.33 25.82 -12.89
N LEU A 279 -8.61 24.58 -13.32
CA LEU A 279 -8.62 24.18 -14.73
C LEU A 279 -9.82 24.76 -15.49
N ASP A 280 -10.99 24.77 -14.86
CA ASP A 280 -12.24 25.31 -15.42
C ASP A 280 -12.20 26.83 -15.65
N LEU A 281 -11.29 27.53 -14.96
CA LEU A 281 -11.07 28.96 -15.11
C LEU A 281 -10.00 29.31 -16.16
N GLN A 282 -9.34 28.32 -16.77
CA GLN A 282 -8.33 28.56 -17.80
C GLN A 282 -8.98 28.82 -19.16
N ASP A 283 -8.24 29.50 -20.05
CA ASP A 283 -8.65 29.64 -21.44
C ASP A 283 -8.64 28.27 -22.13
N PRO A 284 -9.54 28.04 -23.12
CA PRO A 284 -9.52 26.80 -23.90
C PRO A 284 -8.16 26.56 -24.57
N ILE A 285 -7.74 25.30 -24.58
CA ILE A 285 -6.46 24.86 -25.12
C ILE A 285 -6.66 24.08 -26.42
N PRO A 286 -5.64 23.96 -27.29
CA PRO A 286 -5.72 23.07 -28.45
C PRO A 286 -6.14 21.65 -28.05
N ALA A 287 -7.02 21.03 -28.84
CA ALA A 287 -7.57 19.70 -28.53
C ALA A 287 -6.48 18.62 -28.34
N SER A 288 -5.33 18.80 -28.99
CA SER A 288 -4.15 17.93 -28.92
C SER A 288 -3.20 18.19 -27.75
N GLN A 289 -3.41 19.24 -26.95
CA GLN A 289 -2.55 19.57 -25.81
C GLN A 289 -3.09 19.01 -24.51
N ASP A 290 -2.21 18.80 -23.53
CA ASP A 290 -2.61 18.40 -22.19
C ASP A 290 -3.05 19.60 -21.34
N PHE A 291 -4.04 19.37 -20.50
CA PHE A 291 -4.33 20.24 -19.37
C PHE A 291 -3.21 20.12 -18.33
N VAL A 292 -2.95 21.18 -17.58
CA VAL A 292 -1.99 21.19 -16.47
C VAL A 292 -2.68 21.78 -15.24
N SER A 293 -2.87 20.96 -14.22
CA SER A 293 -3.47 21.40 -12.96
C SER A 293 -2.45 22.18 -12.12
N THR A 294 -2.95 22.90 -11.12
CA THR A 294 -2.10 23.64 -10.17
C THR A 294 -1.27 22.74 -9.25
N SER A 295 -1.55 21.43 -9.18
CA SER A 295 -0.67 20.45 -8.50
C SER A 295 0.50 19.99 -9.38
N GLY A 296 0.52 20.36 -10.67
CA GLY A 296 1.50 19.93 -11.66
C GLY A 296 1.15 18.62 -12.36
N ALA A 297 0.02 18.00 -12.01
CA ALA A 297 -0.53 16.88 -12.76
C ALA A 297 -0.97 17.35 -14.16
N SER A 298 -0.85 16.49 -15.16
CA SER A 298 -1.09 16.87 -16.54
C SER A 298 -1.59 15.69 -17.36
N GLY A 299 -2.51 15.96 -18.27
CA GLY A 299 -3.01 14.97 -19.20
C GLY A 299 -4.14 15.47 -20.09
N PRO A 300 -4.64 14.62 -20.99
CA PRO A 300 -5.42 15.06 -22.13
C PRO A 300 -6.86 15.47 -21.80
N HIS A 301 -7.41 14.99 -20.69
CA HIS A 301 -8.81 15.21 -20.33
C HIS A 301 -9.08 14.83 -18.86
N PRO A 302 -10.28 15.14 -18.31
CA PRO A 302 -10.68 14.69 -16.99
C PRO A 302 -10.58 13.17 -16.81
N GLY A 303 -10.11 12.75 -15.63
CA GLY A 303 -9.85 11.36 -15.30
C GLY A 303 -8.55 10.79 -15.89
N ALA A 304 -7.70 11.62 -16.52
CA ALA A 304 -6.45 11.19 -17.14
C ALA A 304 -5.27 12.17 -16.91
N LEU A 305 -5.23 12.89 -15.79
CA LEU A 305 -4.13 13.78 -15.39
C LEU A 305 -2.88 13.02 -14.85
N GLY A 306 -2.95 11.70 -14.78
CA GLY A 306 -1.82 10.81 -14.50
C GLY A 306 -1.59 10.51 -13.02
N THR A 307 -2.49 10.93 -12.13
CA THR A 307 -2.39 10.65 -10.70
C THR A 307 -3.75 10.35 -10.09
N SER A 308 -3.83 9.36 -9.21
CA SER A 308 -5.09 8.97 -8.56
C SER A 308 -5.72 10.09 -7.73
N ALA A 309 -4.93 11.02 -7.20
CA ALA A 309 -5.42 12.17 -6.43
C ALA A 309 -6.29 13.12 -7.28
N GLU A 310 -5.93 13.29 -8.55
CA GLU A 310 -6.64 14.13 -9.51
C GLU A 310 -7.67 13.32 -10.32
N ASP A 311 -7.41 12.03 -10.57
CA ASP A 311 -8.23 11.25 -11.51
C ASP A 311 -9.38 10.47 -10.84
N ALA A 312 -9.16 9.91 -9.66
CA ALA A 312 -10.14 9.04 -9.03
C ALA A 312 -11.41 9.81 -8.63
N ASN A 313 -12.59 9.25 -8.90
CA ASN A 313 -13.88 9.89 -8.63
C ASN A 313 -14.05 11.29 -9.26
N CYS A 314 -13.24 11.64 -10.28
CA CYS A 314 -13.46 12.85 -11.05
C CYS A 314 -14.86 12.80 -11.70
N ARG A 315 -15.55 13.95 -11.79
CA ARG A 315 -16.82 14.14 -12.50
C ARG A 315 -16.77 15.35 -13.43
N CYS A 316 -15.57 15.86 -13.72
CA CYS A 316 -15.37 16.94 -14.66
C CYS A 316 -15.49 16.43 -16.10
N VAL A 317 -15.77 17.34 -17.02
CA VAL A 317 -16.05 17.01 -18.42
C VAL A 317 -15.25 17.92 -19.34
N VAL A 318 -14.90 17.40 -20.51
CA VAL A 318 -14.27 18.18 -21.57
C VAL A 318 -15.33 18.62 -22.58
N MET A 319 -15.29 19.89 -22.95
CA MET A 319 -16.26 20.49 -23.87
C MET A 319 -15.57 21.10 -25.10
N PRO A 320 -16.24 21.19 -26.26
CA PRO A 320 -15.64 21.79 -27.44
C PRO A 320 -15.50 23.31 -27.27
N ALA A 321 -14.43 23.85 -27.84
CA ALA A 321 -14.19 25.28 -27.92
C ALA A 321 -13.74 25.67 -29.33
N GLY A 322 -13.69 26.97 -29.60
CA GLY A 322 -13.35 27.47 -30.93
C GLY A 322 -12.66 28.83 -30.91
N TYR A 323 -12.35 29.32 -32.11
CA TYR A 323 -11.81 30.67 -32.27
C TYR A 323 -12.92 31.63 -32.68
N VAL A 324 -13.04 32.75 -31.96
CA VAL A 324 -13.91 33.88 -32.33
C VAL A 324 -13.03 35.11 -32.47
N ASP A 325 -13.05 35.74 -33.64
CA ASP A 325 -12.20 36.88 -34.00
C ASP A 325 -10.69 36.64 -33.76
N GLY A 326 -10.26 35.38 -33.91
CA GLY A 326 -8.86 34.95 -33.74
C GLY A 326 -8.45 34.63 -32.30
N GLU A 327 -9.36 34.76 -31.34
CA GLU A 327 -9.12 34.45 -29.92
C GLU A 327 -9.77 33.13 -29.53
N ALA A 328 -9.10 32.34 -28.68
CA ALA A 328 -9.67 31.12 -28.11
C ALA A 328 -10.86 31.48 -27.22
N ARG A 329 -12.01 30.87 -27.48
CA ARG A 329 -13.25 31.10 -26.74
C ARG A 329 -13.97 29.79 -26.47
N THR A 330 -14.46 29.67 -25.24
CA THR A 330 -15.41 28.64 -24.87
C THR A 330 -16.77 28.92 -25.52
N LEU A 331 -17.50 27.87 -25.88
CA LEU A 331 -18.92 27.98 -26.26
C LEU A 331 -19.85 28.05 -25.03
N PHE A 332 -19.29 27.78 -23.84
CA PHE A 332 -19.96 27.70 -22.54
C PHE A 332 -19.55 28.90 -21.68
N ASP A 333 -19.93 30.09 -22.16
CA ASP A 333 -19.55 31.41 -21.62
C ASP A 333 -20.38 31.87 -20.41
N THR A 334 -21.40 31.11 -20.03
CA THR A 334 -22.21 31.34 -18.83
C THR A 334 -22.20 30.13 -17.93
N GLU A 335 -22.40 30.36 -16.63
CA GLU A 335 -22.50 29.28 -15.65
C GLU A 335 -23.67 28.33 -15.96
N GLU A 336 -24.79 28.86 -16.42
CA GLU A 336 -25.96 28.07 -16.87
C GLU A 336 -25.59 27.12 -18.01
N LYS A 337 -24.86 27.59 -19.03
CA LYS A 337 -24.42 26.72 -20.14
C LYS A 337 -23.44 25.64 -19.68
N ARG A 338 -22.53 25.97 -18.75
CA ARG A 338 -21.59 24.99 -18.18
C ARG A 338 -22.31 23.93 -17.36
N GLU A 339 -23.27 24.34 -16.54
CA GLU A 339 -24.09 23.43 -15.73
C GLU A 339 -24.94 22.52 -16.61
N ASP A 340 -25.58 23.06 -17.65
CA ASP A 340 -26.38 22.28 -18.60
C ASP A 340 -25.52 21.28 -19.36
N ALA A 341 -24.35 21.69 -19.85
CA ALA A 341 -23.39 20.81 -20.52
C ALA A 341 -22.94 19.66 -19.61
N TRP A 342 -22.56 19.97 -18.38
CA TRP A 342 -22.16 18.98 -17.38
C TRP A 342 -23.30 17.99 -17.08
N LYS A 343 -24.52 18.47 -16.87
CA LYS A 343 -25.70 17.62 -16.63
C LYS A 343 -26.02 16.71 -17.81
N THR A 344 -25.93 17.22 -19.04
CA THR A 344 -26.16 16.41 -20.25
C THR A 344 -25.14 15.28 -20.33
N PHE A 345 -23.86 15.58 -20.11
CA PHE A 345 -22.80 14.58 -20.08
C PHE A 345 -23.04 13.51 -19.01
N GLU A 346 -23.33 13.93 -17.77
CA GLU A 346 -23.57 13.00 -16.67
C GLU A 346 -24.81 12.13 -16.91
N THR A 347 -25.90 12.71 -17.40
CA THR A 347 -27.13 11.97 -17.74
C THR A 347 -26.85 10.86 -18.77
N MET A 348 -25.97 11.12 -19.74
CA MET A 348 -25.56 10.12 -20.72
C MET A 348 -24.62 9.06 -20.12
N ARG A 349 -23.76 9.44 -19.17
CA ARG A 349 -22.76 8.56 -18.56
C ARG A 349 -23.33 7.64 -17.49
N GLU A 350 -24.28 8.13 -16.69
CA GLU A 350 -24.86 7.42 -15.53
C GLU A 350 -25.28 5.96 -15.82
N PRO A 351 -25.95 5.64 -16.94
CA PRO A 351 -26.27 4.26 -17.27
C PRO A 351 -25.05 3.36 -17.44
N PHE A 352 -23.94 3.88 -18.00
CA PHE A 352 -22.70 3.13 -18.12
C PHE A 352 -22.00 2.95 -16.77
N GLU A 353 -22.03 3.97 -15.90
CA GLU A 353 -21.52 3.84 -14.52
C GLU A 353 -22.27 2.73 -13.78
N GLN A 354 -23.60 2.69 -13.88
CA GLN A 354 -24.39 1.66 -13.22
C GLN A 354 -24.07 0.25 -13.75
N LEU A 355 -23.93 0.09 -15.08
CA LEU A 355 -23.52 -1.18 -15.69
C LEU A 355 -22.13 -1.61 -15.21
N ALA A 356 -21.18 -0.68 -15.12
CA ALA A 356 -19.84 -0.95 -14.61
C ALA A 356 -19.88 -1.39 -13.14
N ILE A 357 -20.67 -0.72 -12.30
CA ILE A 357 -20.84 -1.06 -10.88
C ILE A 357 -21.44 -2.47 -10.73
N ASP A 358 -22.50 -2.77 -11.46
CA ASP A 358 -23.18 -4.07 -11.41
C ASP A 358 -22.25 -5.20 -11.87
N GLY A 359 -21.49 -4.96 -12.95
CA GLY A 359 -20.48 -5.89 -13.46
C GLY A 359 -19.35 -6.15 -12.45
N LEU A 360 -18.82 -5.10 -11.83
CA LEU A 360 -17.81 -5.21 -10.77
C LEU A 360 -18.33 -6.00 -9.56
N ASP A 361 -19.58 -5.76 -9.16
CA ASP A 361 -20.23 -6.49 -8.08
C ASP A 361 -20.38 -7.99 -8.40
N ALA A 362 -20.69 -8.32 -9.66
CA ALA A 362 -20.74 -9.70 -10.13
C ALA A 362 -19.34 -10.35 -10.14
N ALA A 363 -18.33 -9.65 -10.66
CA ALA A 363 -16.93 -10.09 -10.66
C ALA A 363 -16.42 -10.38 -9.25
N PHE A 364 -16.64 -9.46 -8.30
CA PHE A 364 -16.23 -9.63 -6.92
C PHE A 364 -16.93 -10.82 -6.24
N LYS A 365 -18.21 -11.10 -6.55
CA LYS A 365 -18.91 -12.29 -6.04
C LYS A 365 -18.31 -13.59 -6.58
N ARG A 366 -17.89 -13.61 -7.85
CA ARG A 366 -17.24 -14.79 -8.47
C ARG A 366 -15.85 -15.01 -7.88
N GLN A 367 -15.05 -13.95 -7.75
CA GLN A 367 -13.76 -14.00 -7.06
C GLN A 367 -13.90 -14.45 -5.60
N GLU A 368 -14.88 -13.93 -4.85
CA GLU A 368 -15.18 -14.35 -3.47
C GLU A 368 -15.44 -15.86 -3.41
N SER A 369 -16.32 -16.35 -4.30
CA SER A 369 -16.68 -17.76 -4.36
C SER A 369 -15.47 -18.65 -4.67
N ALA A 370 -14.63 -18.23 -5.63
CA ALA A 370 -13.41 -18.94 -6.01
C ALA A 370 -12.40 -19.01 -4.85
N VAL A 371 -12.15 -17.89 -4.18
CA VAL A 371 -11.23 -17.83 -3.03
C VAL A 371 -11.72 -18.69 -1.87
N VAL A 372 -13.02 -18.61 -1.55
CA VAL A 372 -13.61 -19.43 -0.48
C VAL A 372 -13.53 -20.91 -0.80
N ALA A 373 -13.73 -21.31 -2.07
CA ALA A 373 -13.58 -22.68 -2.51
C ALA A 373 -12.11 -23.15 -2.39
N ALA A 374 -11.15 -22.32 -2.82
CA ALA A 374 -9.73 -22.61 -2.72
C ALA A 374 -9.29 -22.83 -1.27
N LEU A 375 -9.69 -21.96 -0.35
CA LEU A 375 -9.37 -22.09 1.08
C LEU A 375 -9.91 -23.38 1.70
N LYS A 376 -11.11 -23.83 1.28
CA LYS A 376 -11.72 -25.09 1.74
C LYS A 376 -11.10 -26.33 1.11
N GLY A 377 -10.44 -26.20 -0.03
CA GLY A 377 -9.76 -27.31 -0.72
C GLY A 377 -8.35 -27.59 -0.22
N VAL A 378 -7.78 -26.69 0.60
CA VAL A 378 -6.45 -26.87 1.24
C VAL A 378 -6.51 -27.82 2.44
N THR A 379 -7.68 -27.98 3.07
CA THR A 379 -7.93 -28.95 4.15
C THR A 379 -8.32 -30.31 3.60
#